data_AF-A0AAX7SSM6-F1
#
_entry.id   AF-A0AAX7SSM6-F1
#
_cell.length_a   1.000
_cell.length_b   1.000
_cell.length_c   1.000
_cell.angle_alpha   90.00
_cell.angle_beta   90.00
_cell.angle_gamma   90.00
#
_symmetry.space_group_name_H-M   'P 1'
#
loop_
_entity.id
_entity.type
_entity.pdbx_description
1 polymer ?
#
loop_
_entity_poly.entity_id
_entity_poly.type
_entity_poly.pdbx_seq_one_letter_code
_entity_poly.pdbx_strand_id
1 'polypeptide(L)'
;MEESTYLFHVTSILCCLHWSFRAATDHNVDNSTAMLREWLKRAQHVYHYVEWRPMEEPRSYTDEWGPKHWPPSRFNHVMKLRQAALKAARERWADYILFVDSDNLLTNPRVLNLMMAENLTLVAPMLESRSLYSNFWCGMTPQGYYKRTPDYQPIREWKRLGCFPVPMVHSTFLLDLRRESSRDLAFYPPHPDYSWAFDDIMVFAFSARQAGVQMYVCNREHYGFLPVPLKAQQNVEDESESFIHTITEALSEYKHTLLHTYCDCYLSFLDYSASQPGFFSFLTAMTFHDCDLIFLINLKRRLDRSTRMLKTMAALGLHSTLIDAVDGKALNTSQLQRLGIEMLPGYKDPYSGRVLTRGEIGCFLSHHSIWTQVVERDLQKVLVLEDDVRFEPRFKRRLQAIMDDTDNTQLDWDLIYVGRKRMQVQQPERSVEGVNNLVEADYSYWTLGYALSHRGARKLLAAQPLPKMLPVDEFLPIMFNKHPNVEYMSHFGPRDLKAFSVEPLLIYPTHYTGEPGYISDTETSTIWDDDAVATDWDRQHARKTAQQGRIRPVAQNSVTGDSPPPAARASRDEL
;
A
#
# COMPACT_ATOMS: atom_id res chain seq x y z
N MET A 1 -5.67 20.01 13.21
CA MET A 1 -6.11 19.72 14.58
C MET A 1 -6.71 18.33 14.53
N GLU A 2 -5.89 17.37 14.15
CA GLU A 2 -6.36 16.07 13.67
C GLU A 2 -5.19 15.14 13.38
N GLU A 3 -5.53 13.89 13.11
CA GLU A 3 -4.68 12.74 12.73
C GLU A 3 -4.16 11.91 13.90
N SER A 4 -4.72 10.71 13.97
CA SER A 4 -4.38 9.65 14.89
C SER A 4 -3.24 8.81 14.32
N THR A 5 -2.05 8.94 14.91
CA THR A 5 -1.01 7.92 14.80
C THR A 5 0.08 8.20 15.84
N TYR A 6 -0.05 7.60 17.04
CA TYR A 6 1.06 6.96 17.76
C TYR A 6 0.69 6.16 19.02
N LEU A 7 1.55 5.16 19.27
CA LEU A 7 1.74 4.34 20.47
C LEU A 7 0.49 3.93 21.26
N PHE A 8 -0.23 2.95 20.72
CA PHE A 8 -0.81 1.93 21.59
C PHE A 8 0.27 0.90 21.90
N HIS A 9 0.65 0.77 23.17
CA HIS A 9 1.16 -0.51 23.63
C HIS A 9 -0.01 -1.40 23.97
N VAL A 10 -0.48 -2.17 22.99
CA VAL A 10 -1.44 -3.23 23.22
C VAL A 10 -0.66 -4.44 23.73
N THR A 11 -0.76 -4.72 25.02
CA THR A 11 -0.26 -5.96 25.59
C THR A 11 -1.46 -6.85 25.88
N SER A 12 -1.61 -7.93 25.12
CA SER A 12 -2.60 -8.97 25.45
C SER A 12 -1.92 -9.99 26.38
N ILE A 13 -2.49 -10.16 27.57
CA ILE A 13 -2.02 -11.06 28.62
C ILE A 13 -2.94 -12.29 28.62
N LEU A 14 -2.42 -13.49 28.40
CA LEU A 14 -3.22 -14.72 28.33
C LEU A 14 -2.95 -15.63 29.53
N CYS A 15 -4.01 -16.05 30.23
CA CYS A 15 -4.00 -17.16 31.18
C CYS A 15 -5.02 -18.18 30.63
N CYS A 16 -4.65 -19.44 30.43
CA CYS A 16 -5.20 -20.44 29.47
C CYS A 16 -6.73 -20.65 29.27
N LEU A 17 -7.63 -19.83 29.81
CA LEU A 17 -9.07 -19.80 29.50
C LEU A 17 -9.64 -18.37 29.35
N HIS A 18 -8.81 -17.33 29.57
CA HIS A 18 -9.23 -15.95 29.80
C HIS A 18 -8.24 -14.95 29.20
N TRP A 19 -8.75 -14.06 28.34
CA TRP A 19 -7.97 -13.00 27.71
C TRP A 19 -7.97 -11.75 28.58
N SER A 20 -6.80 -11.26 28.97
CA SER A 20 -6.66 -9.94 29.60
C SER A 20 -6.05 -8.97 28.60
N PHE A 21 -6.54 -7.74 28.57
CA PHE A 21 -6.04 -6.67 27.70
C PHE A 21 -5.42 -5.59 28.55
N ARG A 22 -4.23 -5.12 28.17
CA ARG A 22 -3.58 -3.97 28.78
C ARG A 22 -3.20 -2.98 27.70
N ALA A 23 -3.59 -1.73 27.87
CA ALA A 23 -3.20 -0.63 26.99
C ALA A 23 -2.68 0.57 27.79
N ALA A 24 -1.58 1.14 27.32
CA ALA A 24 -1.08 2.43 27.75
C ALA A 24 -0.96 3.34 26.53
N THR A 25 -1.29 4.61 26.72
CA THR A 25 -1.11 5.68 25.74
C THR A 25 -0.34 6.80 26.44
N ASP A 26 0.65 7.40 25.79
CA ASP A 26 1.49 8.45 26.35
C ASP A 26 1.70 9.58 25.35
N HIS A 27 1.88 10.80 25.85
CA HIS A 27 2.26 11.97 25.04
C HIS A 27 1.39 12.13 23.77
N ASN A 28 0.08 11.91 23.92
CA ASN A 28 -0.86 11.97 22.81
C ASN A 28 -1.00 13.42 22.34
N VAL A 29 -0.69 13.66 21.07
CA VAL A 29 -1.00 14.91 20.35
C VAL A 29 -2.27 14.79 19.50
N ASP A 30 -2.87 13.61 19.50
CA ASP A 30 -4.00 13.19 18.67
C ASP A 30 -5.19 12.66 19.51
N ASN A 31 -6.16 12.03 18.84
CA ASN A 31 -7.38 11.53 19.49
C ASN A 31 -7.27 10.08 20.01
N SER A 32 -6.06 9.53 20.14
CA SER A 32 -5.83 8.11 20.47
C SER A 32 -6.53 7.69 21.78
N THR A 33 -6.47 8.53 22.81
CA THR A 33 -7.13 8.24 24.10
C THR A 33 -8.65 8.14 23.97
N ALA A 34 -9.29 9.04 23.22
CA ALA A 34 -10.73 9.03 23.05
C ALA A 34 -11.20 7.86 22.17
N MET A 35 -10.46 7.57 21.10
CA MET A 35 -10.74 6.43 20.22
C MET A 35 -10.65 5.10 20.98
N LEU A 36 -9.58 4.89 21.75
CA LEU A 36 -9.42 3.69 22.55
C LEU A 36 -10.50 3.58 23.64
N ARG A 37 -10.87 4.70 24.27
CA ARG A 37 -11.98 4.74 25.23
C ARG A 37 -13.29 4.28 24.58
N GLU A 38 -13.62 4.78 23.40
CA GLU A 38 -14.84 4.39 22.69
C GLU A 38 -14.80 2.92 22.24
N TRP A 39 -13.65 2.44 21.75
CA TRP A 39 -13.45 1.02 21.45
C TRP A 39 -13.62 0.15 22.69
N LEU A 40 -13.01 0.52 23.81
CA LEU A 40 -13.11 -0.21 25.08
C LEU A 40 -14.54 -0.31 25.59
N LYS A 41 -15.37 0.74 25.44
CA LYS A 41 -16.81 0.65 25.79
C LYS A 41 -17.49 -0.54 25.11
N ARG A 42 -17.10 -0.83 23.86
CA ARG A 42 -17.67 -1.90 23.05
C ARG A 42 -16.97 -3.23 23.26
N ALA A 43 -15.64 -3.25 23.40
CA ALA A 43 -14.84 -4.47 23.39
C ALA A 43 -14.50 -5.01 24.79
N GLN A 44 -14.56 -4.21 25.86
CA GLN A 44 -14.10 -4.65 27.19
C GLN A 44 -14.75 -5.96 27.68
N HIS A 45 -16.00 -6.20 27.30
CA HIS A 45 -16.76 -7.38 27.71
C HIS A 45 -16.26 -8.70 27.10
N VAL A 46 -15.47 -8.64 26.02
CA VAL A 46 -14.85 -9.85 25.43
C VAL A 46 -13.57 -10.26 26.15
N TYR A 47 -13.03 -9.38 27.01
CA TYR A 47 -11.85 -9.65 27.82
C TYR A 47 -12.27 -9.99 29.25
N HIS A 48 -11.57 -10.94 29.84
CA HIS A 48 -11.69 -11.26 31.26
C HIS A 48 -11.27 -10.09 32.16
N TYR A 49 -10.30 -9.29 31.69
CA TYR A 49 -9.83 -8.11 32.40
C TYR A 49 -9.25 -7.09 31.43
N VAL A 50 -9.47 -5.82 31.73
CA VAL A 50 -8.92 -4.69 30.99
C VAL A 50 -8.17 -3.79 31.96
N GLU A 51 -6.91 -3.50 31.65
CA GLU A 51 -6.16 -2.41 32.28
C GLU A 51 -5.88 -1.34 31.23
N TRP A 52 -6.48 -0.16 31.41
CA TRP A 52 -6.27 0.99 30.54
C TRP A 52 -5.58 2.11 31.34
N ARG A 53 -4.45 2.58 30.83
CA ARG A 53 -3.63 3.64 31.43
C ARG A 53 -3.48 4.81 30.45
N PRO A 54 -4.48 5.72 30.38
CA PRO A 54 -4.37 6.92 29.56
C PRO A 54 -3.44 7.94 30.21
N MET A 55 -2.63 8.62 29.40
CA MET A 55 -1.83 9.77 29.81
C MET A 55 -1.92 10.84 28.72
N GLU A 56 -2.76 11.85 28.95
CA GLU A 56 -2.98 12.97 28.01
C GLU A 56 -1.90 14.05 28.13
N GLU A 57 -1.27 14.16 29.30
CA GLU A 57 -0.23 15.16 29.57
C GLU A 57 0.96 14.52 30.30
N PRO A 58 2.19 14.96 30.01
CA PRO A 58 2.55 15.96 28.98
C PRO A 58 2.39 15.40 27.56
N ARG A 59 2.15 16.25 26.56
CA ARG A 59 2.02 15.86 25.14
C ARG A 59 3.33 15.65 24.39
N SER A 60 4.45 16.00 25.02
CA SER A 60 5.78 15.92 24.40
C SER A 60 6.87 15.67 25.44
N TYR A 61 7.97 15.07 25.01
CA TYR A 61 9.17 14.94 25.83
C TYR A 61 10.02 16.23 25.78
N THR A 62 10.67 16.60 26.88
CA THR A 62 11.40 17.87 27.00
C THR A 62 12.63 17.97 26.10
N ASP A 63 13.21 16.84 25.75
CA ASP A 63 14.39 16.68 24.88
C ASP A 63 14.02 16.22 23.46
N GLU A 64 12.73 16.28 23.11
CA GLU A 64 12.29 16.09 21.74
C GLU A 64 12.05 17.41 21.01
N TRP A 65 12.19 17.34 19.69
CA TRP A 65 11.98 18.46 18.78
C TRP A 65 10.86 18.17 17.77
N GLY A 66 10.23 16.99 17.87
CA GLY A 66 9.12 16.57 17.03
C GLY A 66 8.56 15.22 17.49
N PRO A 67 7.33 14.85 17.09
CA PRO A 67 6.65 13.65 17.55
C PRO A 67 7.32 12.35 17.08
N LYS A 68 8.08 12.41 15.98
CA LYS A 68 8.87 11.29 15.42
C LYS A 68 10.30 11.21 15.96
N HIS A 69 10.73 12.17 16.77
CA HIS A 69 12.04 12.10 17.41
C HIS A 69 11.98 11.16 18.61
N TRP A 70 12.92 10.20 18.68
CA TRP A 70 13.01 9.23 19.76
C TRP A 70 14.20 9.53 20.68
N PRO A 71 14.06 10.47 21.63
CA PRO A 71 15.12 10.76 22.58
C PRO A 71 15.26 9.67 23.66
N PRO A 72 16.39 9.65 24.41
CA PRO A 72 16.59 8.71 25.51
C PRO A 72 15.47 8.74 26.58
N SER A 73 14.87 9.90 26.84
CA SER A 73 13.75 10.03 27.78
C SER A 73 12.53 9.20 27.35
N ARG A 74 12.20 9.20 26.04
CA ARG A 74 11.12 8.43 25.44
C ARG A 74 11.41 6.93 25.51
N PHE A 75 12.62 6.51 25.12
CA PHE A 75 13.02 5.11 25.25
C PHE A 75 12.92 4.62 26.70
N ASN A 76 13.38 5.44 27.67
CA ASN A 76 13.28 5.12 29.09
C ASN A 76 11.82 4.91 29.53
N HIS A 77 10.92 5.80 29.10
CA HIS A 77 9.50 5.71 29.42
C HIS A 77 8.85 4.46 28.82
N VAL A 78 9.05 4.22 27.52
CA VAL A 78 8.53 3.04 26.80
C VAL A 78 9.02 1.73 27.43
N MET A 79 10.31 1.64 27.75
CA MET A 79 10.86 0.46 28.44
C MET A 79 10.22 0.22 29.81
N LYS A 80 9.94 1.28 30.58
CA LYS A 80 9.20 1.16 31.85
C LYS A 80 7.77 0.69 31.65
N LEU A 81 7.07 1.15 30.60
CA LEU A 81 5.71 0.70 30.28
C LEU A 81 5.68 -0.78 29.91
N ARG A 82 6.61 -1.23 29.06
CA ARG A 82 6.79 -2.64 28.66
C ARG A 82 7.17 -3.52 29.86
N GLN A 83 8.09 -3.06 30.70
CA GLN A 83 8.47 -3.75 31.93
C GLN A 83 7.28 -3.91 32.90
N ALA A 84 6.48 -2.86 33.07
CA ALA A 84 5.29 -2.91 33.91
C ALA A 84 4.25 -3.90 33.34
N ALA A 85 4.16 -4.04 32.02
CA ALA A 85 3.29 -5.02 31.37
C ALA A 85 3.75 -6.46 31.66
N LEU A 86 5.05 -6.71 31.51
CA LEU A 86 5.66 -8.00 31.82
C LEU A 86 5.48 -8.39 33.29
N LYS A 87 5.68 -7.43 34.21
CA LYS A 87 5.47 -7.63 35.65
C LYS A 87 4.00 -7.95 35.95
N ALA A 88 3.06 -7.18 35.41
CA ALA A 88 1.64 -7.40 35.61
C ALA A 88 1.19 -8.78 35.07
N ALA A 89 1.72 -9.22 33.93
CA ALA A 89 1.44 -10.55 33.39
C ALA A 89 1.91 -11.66 34.35
N ARG A 90 3.13 -11.55 34.88
CA ARG A 90 3.69 -12.50 35.86
C ARG A 90 2.89 -12.51 37.17
N GLU A 91 2.54 -11.35 37.70
CA GLU A 91 1.74 -11.21 38.94
C GLU A 91 0.33 -11.82 38.80
N ARG A 92 -0.18 -11.87 37.57
CA ARG A 92 -1.47 -12.47 37.22
C ARG A 92 -1.38 -13.92 36.76
N TRP A 93 -0.20 -14.55 36.88
CA TRP A 93 0.03 -15.94 36.52
C TRP A 93 -0.34 -16.24 35.05
N ALA A 94 -0.08 -15.27 34.17
CA ALA A 94 -0.27 -15.47 32.73
C ALA A 94 0.71 -16.53 32.20
N ASP A 95 0.21 -17.39 31.32
CA ASP A 95 1.00 -18.41 30.63
C ASP A 95 1.83 -17.78 29.51
N TYR A 96 1.23 -16.80 28.83
CA TYR A 96 1.82 -16.11 27.71
C TYR A 96 1.54 -14.61 27.78
N ILE A 97 2.43 -13.82 27.20
CA ILE A 97 2.22 -12.41 26.94
C ILE A 97 2.55 -12.10 25.48
N LEU A 98 1.59 -11.52 24.77
CA LEU A 98 1.77 -11.03 23.40
C LEU A 98 1.94 -9.52 23.46
N PHE A 99 3.13 -9.04 23.09
CA PHE A 99 3.39 -7.63 22.85
C PHE A 99 3.00 -7.29 21.42
N VAL A 100 2.24 -6.21 21.23
CA VAL A 100 1.80 -5.71 19.93
C VAL A 100 1.91 -4.18 19.94
N ASP A 101 2.77 -3.62 19.10
CA ASP A 101 2.73 -2.18 18.80
C ASP A 101 1.46 -1.84 17.99
N SER A 102 0.85 -0.69 18.30
CA SER A 102 -0.40 -0.17 17.73
C SER A 102 -0.56 -0.23 16.23
N ASP A 103 0.55 -0.03 15.56
CA ASP A 103 0.68 0.20 14.13
C ASP A 103 0.91 -1.10 13.36
N ASN A 104 0.99 -2.24 14.07
CA ASN A 104 1.03 -3.55 13.45
C ASN A 104 -0.38 -4.07 13.14
N LEU A 105 -0.66 -4.33 11.87
CA LEU A 105 -1.92 -4.88 11.39
C LEU A 105 -1.85 -6.41 11.38
N LEU A 106 -2.31 -7.07 12.44
CA LEU A 106 -2.42 -8.54 12.47
C LEU A 106 -3.63 -9.00 11.67
N THR A 107 -3.41 -9.32 10.39
CA THR A 107 -4.47 -9.72 9.46
C THR A 107 -4.82 -11.20 9.55
N ASN A 108 -3.90 -12.03 10.06
CA ASN A 108 -4.15 -13.45 10.27
C ASN A 108 -4.73 -13.68 11.68
N PRO A 109 -6.00 -14.11 11.80
CA PRO A 109 -6.66 -14.28 13.10
C PRO A 109 -6.09 -15.45 13.92
N ARG A 110 -5.23 -16.29 13.31
CA ARG A 110 -4.61 -17.45 13.96
C ARG A 110 -3.23 -17.13 14.52
N VAL A 111 -2.71 -15.89 14.39
CA VAL A 111 -1.36 -15.49 14.84
C VAL A 111 -1.02 -16.03 16.22
N LEU A 112 -1.85 -15.78 17.23
CA LEU A 112 -1.54 -16.22 18.59
C LEU A 112 -1.43 -17.75 18.68
N ASN A 113 -2.42 -18.47 18.14
CA ASN A 113 -2.44 -19.93 18.17
C ASN A 113 -1.23 -20.54 17.44
N LEU A 114 -0.86 -19.95 16.31
CA LEU A 114 0.30 -20.37 15.52
C LEU A 114 1.60 -20.11 16.29
N MET A 115 1.77 -18.92 16.88
CA MET A 115 2.96 -18.61 17.68
C MET A 115 3.08 -19.49 18.94
N MET A 116 1.97 -19.81 19.60
CA MET A 116 1.97 -20.77 20.73
C MET A 116 2.35 -22.18 20.28
N ALA A 117 1.89 -22.61 19.11
CA ALA A 117 2.14 -23.94 18.56
C ALA A 117 3.62 -24.17 18.20
N GLU A 118 4.39 -23.12 17.92
CA GLU A 118 5.84 -23.23 17.71
C GLU A 118 6.59 -23.67 18.98
N ASN A 119 5.97 -23.53 20.17
CA ASN A 119 6.51 -24.00 21.45
C ASN A 119 7.91 -23.44 21.78
N LEU A 120 8.11 -22.17 21.46
CA LEU A 120 9.35 -21.41 21.69
C LEU A 120 9.17 -20.44 22.86
N THR A 121 10.26 -20.17 23.59
CA THR A 121 10.22 -19.20 24.69
C THR A 121 9.87 -17.81 24.19
N LEU A 122 10.49 -17.36 23.09
CA LEU A 122 10.28 -16.03 22.51
C LEU A 122 10.22 -16.12 20.98
N VAL A 123 9.07 -15.78 20.40
CA VAL A 123 8.82 -15.90 18.97
C VAL A 123 8.01 -14.73 18.42
N ALA A 124 8.40 -14.21 17.26
CA ALA A 124 7.68 -13.18 16.54
C ALA A 124 7.06 -13.72 15.24
N PRO A 125 5.80 -13.37 14.92
CA PRO A 125 5.31 -13.50 13.56
C PRO A 125 6.06 -12.51 12.65
N MET A 126 6.54 -12.95 11.50
CA MET A 126 7.13 -12.05 10.52
C MET A 126 6.03 -11.17 9.92
N LEU A 127 6.18 -9.86 10.08
CA LEU A 127 5.24 -8.87 9.55
C LEU A 127 5.76 -8.27 8.25
N GLU A 128 4.82 -8.00 7.34
CA GLU A 128 5.07 -7.50 6.00
C GLU A 128 5.13 -5.97 5.97
N SER A 129 6.17 -5.42 5.36
CA SER A 129 6.27 -3.99 5.05
C SER A 129 6.47 -3.77 3.56
N ARG A 130 6.33 -2.54 3.11
CA ARG A 130 6.56 -2.16 1.71
C ARG A 130 8.02 -2.37 1.26
N SER A 131 8.98 -2.23 2.17
CA SER A 131 10.41 -2.29 1.86
C SER A 131 11.04 -3.55 2.46
N LEU A 132 12.38 -3.66 2.39
CA LEU A 132 13.14 -4.65 3.15
C LEU A 132 13.25 -4.29 4.64
N TYR A 133 12.38 -3.42 5.17
CA TYR A 133 12.18 -3.24 6.60
C TYR A 133 11.37 -4.43 7.15
N SER A 134 11.62 -4.82 8.40
CA SER A 134 10.92 -5.92 9.05
C SER A 134 11.07 -5.86 10.56
N ASN A 135 10.19 -6.56 11.26
CA ASN A 135 10.20 -6.69 12.72
C ASN A 135 11.29 -7.63 13.30
N PHE A 136 12.39 -7.86 12.58
CA PHE A 136 13.50 -8.73 12.98
C PHE A 136 14.81 -8.38 12.28
N TRP A 137 15.94 -8.76 12.89
CA TRP A 137 17.26 -8.69 12.27
C TRP A 137 17.89 -10.07 12.14
N CYS A 138 18.53 -10.40 11.01
CA CYS A 138 19.26 -11.67 10.86
C CYS A 138 20.71 -11.62 11.39
N GLY A 139 21.22 -10.44 11.72
CA GLY A 139 22.59 -10.27 12.16
C GLY A 139 22.73 -9.02 13.01
N MET A 140 23.73 -9.05 13.88
CA MET A 140 24.05 -7.93 14.77
C MET A 140 25.57 -7.80 14.91
N THR A 141 26.07 -6.57 14.96
CA THR A 141 27.49 -6.28 15.22
C THR A 141 27.82 -6.51 16.70
N PRO A 142 29.11 -6.60 17.08
CA PRO A 142 29.50 -6.68 18.50
C PRO A 142 29.00 -5.49 19.34
N GLN A 143 28.79 -4.34 18.72
CA GLN A 143 28.26 -3.11 19.32
C GLN A 143 26.72 -3.07 19.37
N GLY A 144 26.04 -4.14 18.94
CA GLY A 144 24.58 -4.26 19.01
C GLY A 144 23.84 -3.70 17.79
N TYR A 145 24.53 -3.17 16.79
CA TYR A 145 23.86 -2.59 15.61
C TYR A 145 23.44 -3.65 14.60
N TYR A 146 22.46 -3.29 13.77
CA TYR A 146 22.00 -4.10 12.65
C TYR A 146 23.16 -4.58 11.76
N LYS A 147 23.05 -5.81 11.26
CA LYS A 147 23.93 -6.36 10.23
C LYS A 147 23.12 -7.21 9.26
N ARG A 148 23.00 -6.78 8.00
CA ARG A 148 22.40 -7.59 6.93
C ARG A 148 23.21 -8.86 6.72
N THR A 149 22.54 -10.01 6.63
CA THR A 149 23.15 -11.30 6.31
C THR A 149 22.54 -11.88 5.03
N PRO A 150 23.21 -12.84 4.35
CA PRO A 150 22.65 -13.51 3.18
C PRO A 150 21.32 -14.23 3.45
N ASP A 151 21.06 -14.58 4.71
CA ASP A 151 19.82 -15.23 5.15
C ASP A 151 18.60 -14.32 5.18
N TYR A 152 18.81 -13.00 5.27
CA TYR A 152 17.75 -12.03 5.51
C TYR A 152 16.73 -12.01 4.36
N GLN A 153 17.20 -11.77 3.13
CA GLN A 153 16.31 -11.58 1.99
C GLN A 153 15.49 -12.85 1.67
N PRO A 154 16.06 -14.07 1.67
CA PRO A 154 15.27 -15.28 1.48
C PRO A 154 14.19 -15.52 2.55
N ILE A 155 14.44 -15.13 3.81
CA ILE A 155 13.43 -15.20 4.87
C ILE A 155 12.35 -14.13 4.64
N ARG A 156 12.76 -12.88 4.42
CA ARG A 156 11.87 -11.72 4.29
C ARG A 156 10.94 -11.80 3.07
N GLU A 157 11.37 -12.45 1.99
CA GLU A 157 10.61 -12.62 0.75
C GLU A 157 9.92 -14.00 0.65
N TRP A 158 9.76 -14.71 1.78
CA TRP A 158 9.14 -16.06 1.84
C TRP A 158 9.75 -17.10 0.88
N LYS A 159 10.97 -16.87 0.38
CA LYS A 159 11.72 -17.87 -0.42
C LYS A 159 12.21 -19.03 0.43
N ARG A 160 12.39 -18.81 1.73
CA ARG A 160 12.69 -19.83 2.73
C ARG A 160 11.69 -19.74 3.88
N LEU A 161 10.81 -20.73 3.97
CA LEU A 161 9.75 -20.81 4.99
C LEU A 161 10.23 -21.56 6.24
N GLY A 162 9.84 -21.08 7.42
CA GLY A 162 10.15 -21.73 8.70
C GLY A 162 10.05 -20.77 9.89
N CYS A 163 10.60 -21.20 11.02
CA CYS A 163 10.92 -20.29 12.11
C CYS A 163 12.42 -20.33 12.37
N PHE A 164 13.04 -19.15 12.38
CA PHE A 164 14.49 -18.99 12.31
C PHE A 164 15.01 -18.32 13.58
N PRO A 165 16.12 -18.82 14.16
CA PRO A 165 16.79 -18.12 15.23
C PRO A 165 17.36 -16.81 14.70
N VAL A 166 17.08 -15.72 15.40
CA VAL A 166 17.51 -14.37 15.05
C VAL A 166 18.03 -13.63 16.29
N PRO A 167 19.02 -12.74 16.16
CA PRO A 167 19.52 -11.98 17.30
C PRO A 167 18.50 -10.98 17.86
N MET A 168 17.50 -10.56 17.08
CA MET A 168 16.54 -9.55 17.51
C MET A 168 15.19 -9.71 16.79
N VAL A 169 14.10 -9.61 17.55
CA VAL A 169 12.74 -9.35 17.07
C VAL A 169 12.14 -8.18 17.84
N HIS A 170 11.26 -7.43 17.20
CA HIS A 170 10.59 -6.29 17.82
C HIS A 170 9.13 -6.16 17.36
N SER A 171 8.47 -5.10 17.82
CA SER A 171 7.11 -4.68 17.48
C SER A 171 5.97 -5.63 17.82
N THR A 172 5.95 -6.84 17.28
CA THR A 172 5.01 -7.89 17.70
C THR A 172 5.75 -9.19 17.99
N PHE A 173 5.61 -9.71 19.21
CA PHE A 173 6.16 -11.01 19.60
C PHE A 173 5.46 -11.60 20.82
N LEU A 174 5.46 -12.93 20.87
CA LEU A 174 4.93 -13.74 21.96
C LEU A 174 6.06 -14.21 22.87
N LEU A 175 5.83 -14.10 24.18
CA LEU A 175 6.69 -14.67 25.22
C LEU A 175 5.93 -15.73 26.03
N ASP A 176 6.52 -16.92 26.15
CA ASP A 176 6.03 -18.01 27.00
C ASP A 176 6.58 -17.85 28.43
N LEU A 177 5.72 -17.40 29.33
CA LEU A 177 6.06 -17.09 30.73
C LEU A 177 6.14 -18.34 31.61
N ARG A 178 5.69 -19.50 31.11
CA ARG A 178 5.81 -20.78 31.83
C ARG A 178 7.24 -21.30 31.82
N ARG A 179 8.07 -20.83 30.88
CA ARG A 179 9.48 -21.22 30.76
C ARG A 179 10.30 -20.52 31.84
N GLU A 180 11.12 -21.28 32.56
CA GLU A 180 11.99 -20.74 33.60
C GLU A 180 12.94 -19.67 33.05
N SER A 181 13.50 -19.87 31.86
CA SER A 181 14.39 -18.91 31.19
C SER A 181 13.72 -17.56 30.86
N SER A 182 12.39 -17.49 30.87
CA SER A 182 11.69 -16.22 30.67
C SER A 182 11.75 -15.30 31.90
N ARG A 183 12.12 -15.80 33.09
CA ARG A 183 12.11 -15.04 34.35
C ARG A 183 13.12 -13.90 34.38
N ASP A 184 14.28 -14.12 33.77
CA ASP A 184 15.40 -13.18 33.74
C ASP A 184 15.28 -12.13 32.61
N LEU A 185 14.25 -12.25 31.77
CA LEU A 185 13.94 -11.23 30.76
C LEU A 185 13.40 -9.96 31.41
N ALA A 186 13.93 -8.83 30.98
CA ALA A 186 13.54 -7.50 31.42
C ALA A 186 13.68 -6.47 30.29
N PHE A 187 12.77 -5.50 30.26
CA PHE A 187 12.91 -4.26 29.49
C PHE A 187 13.54 -3.14 30.31
N TYR A 188 13.36 -3.16 31.64
CA TYR A 188 13.83 -2.10 32.53
C TYR A 188 14.06 -2.60 33.97
N PRO A 189 15.07 -2.10 34.71
CA PRO A 189 16.19 -1.31 34.21
C PRO A 189 17.04 -2.10 33.19
N PRO A 190 17.80 -1.44 32.31
CA PRO A 190 18.75 -2.15 31.45
C PRO A 190 19.71 -3.01 32.29
N HIS A 191 20.18 -4.10 31.68
CA HIS A 191 21.16 -4.97 32.33
C HIS A 191 22.40 -4.16 32.78
N PRO A 192 23.02 -4.43 33.94
CA PRO A 192 24.18 -3.67 34.43
C PRO A 192 25.35 -3.59 33.43
N ASP A 193 25.56 -4.65 32.66
CA ASP A 193 26.61 -4.73 31.63
C ASP A 193 26.21 -4.13 30.26
N TYR A 194 25.02 -3.53 30.15
CA TYR A 194 24.56 -2.93 28.90
C TYR A 194 25.39 -1.69 28.56
N SER A 195 26.01 -1.70 27.38
CA SER A 195 26.93 -0.64 26.92
C SER A 195 26.65 -0.15 25.49
N TRP A 196 25.55 -0.61 24.88
CA TRP A 196 25.17 -0.21 23.52
C TRP A 196 24.34 1.07 23.52
N ALA A 197 23.89 1.49 22.33
CA ALA A 197 22.98 2.62 22.19
C ALA A 197 21.71 2.44 23.04
N PHE A 198 21.23 3.51 23.67
CA PHE A 198 20.08 3.44 24.56
C PHE A 198 18.77 3.44 23.75
N ASP A 199 18.31 2.23 23.43
CA ASP A 199 17.18 1.94 22.55
C ASP A 199 16.43 0.72 23.11
N ASP A 200 15.10 0.72 23.06
CA ASP A 200 14.28 -0.27 23.75
C ASP A 200 14.38 -1.68 23.14
N ILE A 201 14.51 -1.79 21.83
CA ILE A 201 14.64 -3.07 21.13
C ILE A 201 16.03 -3.67 21.33
N MET A 202 17.07 -2.83 21.36
CA MET A 202 18.44 -3.26 21.62
C MET A 202 18.65 -3.68 23.09
N VAL A 203 18.09 -2.93 24.04
CA VAL A 203 18.14 -3.28 25.47
C VAL A 203 17.46 -4.62 25.73
N PHE A 204 16.29 -4.84 25.15
CA PHE A 204 15.57 -6.11 25.33
C PHE A 204 16.28 -7.29 24.66
N ALA A 205 16.82 -7.11 23.44
CA ALA A 205 17.61 -8.15 22.79
C ALA A 205 18.87 -8.52 23.59
N PHE A 206 19.53 -7.53 24.20
CA PHE A 206 20.64 -7.79 25.12
C PHE A 206 20.19 -8.55 26.36
N SER A 207 19.05 -8.18 26.97
CA SER A 207 18.48 -8.91 28.11
C SER A 207 18.20 -10.37 27.74
N ALA A 208 17.59 -10.63 26.59
CA ALA A 208 17.33 -11.98 26.09
C ALA A 208 18.63 -12.78 25.91
N ARG A 209 19.66 -12.16 25.33
CA ARG A 209 20.98 -12.77 25.19
C ARG A 209 21.60 -13.13 26.55
N GLN A 210 21.56 -12.24 27.53
CA GLN A 210 22.12 -12.50 28.86
C GLN A 210 21.35 -13.57 29.64
N ALA A 211 20.03 -13.64 29.44
CA ALA A 211 19.17 -14.69 29.98
C ALA A 211 19.33 -16.05 29.24
N GLY A 212 20.15 -16.13 28.20
CA GLY A 212 20.30 -17.33 27.38
C GLY A 212 19.04 -17.69 26.57
N VAL A 213 18.17 -16.71 26.31
CA VAL A 213 16.91 -16.89 25.56
C VAL A 213 17.14 -16.53 24.10
N GLN A 214 17.05 -17.54 23.23
CA GLN A 214 17.09 -17.34 21.78
C GLN A 214 15.76 -16.76 21.28
N MET A 215 15.84 -15.66 20.52
CA MET A 215 14.68 -15.08 19.83
C MET A 215 14.47 -15.77 18.48
N TYR A 216 13.22 -15.89 18.06
CA TYR A 216 12.85 -16.50 16.77
C TYR A 216 11.90 -15.61 15.98
N VAL A 217 12.05 -15.60 14.66
CA VAL A 217 11.04 -15.05 13.73
C VAL A 217 10.44 -16.19 12.93
N CYS A 218 9.12 -16.19 12.74
CA CYS A 218 8.43 -17.20 11.96
C CYS A 218 7.71 -16.61 10.74
N ASN A 219 7.87 -17.22 9.57
CA ASN A 219 7.28 -16.77 8.30
C ASN A 219 6.50 -17.89 7.56
N ARG A 220 6.05 -18.93 8.28
CA ARG A 220 5.33 -20.07 7.68
C ARG A 220 4.00 -19.68 7.02
N GLU A 221 3.34 -18.67 7.58
CA GLU A 221 2.17 -18.01 7.01
C GLU A 221 2.47 -16.51 6.92
N HIS A 222 1.63 -15.76 6.22
CA HIS A 222 1.61 -14.32 6.35
C HIS A 222 0.74 -13.95 7.55
N TYR A 223 1.29 -13.13 8.43
CA TYR A 223 0.69 -12.89 9.75
C TYR A 223 0.07 -11.50 9.87
N GLY A 224 0.55 -10.54 9.08
CA GLY A 224 0.14 -9.16 9.18
C GLY A 224 1.13 -8.21 8.54
N PHE A 225 0.88 -6.92 8.71
CA PHE A 225 1.65 -5.83 8.14
C PHE A 225 2.21 -4.90 9.22
N LEU A 226 3.27 -4.17 8.91
CA LEU A 226 3.76 -3.06 9.71
C LEU A 226 4.20 -1.89 8.81
N PRO A 227 4.00 -0.63 9.25
CA PRO A 227 4.51 0.52 8.51
C PRO A 227 6.04 0.57 8.59
N VAL A 228 6.61 1.28 7.62
CA VAL A 228 8.03 1.66 7.68
C VAL A 228 8.14 2.86 8.62
N PRO A 229 9.06 2.86 9.59
CA PRO A 229 9.24 3.97 10.51
C PRO A 229 9.56 5.26 9.78
N LEU A 230 9.02 6.35 10.31
CA LEU A 230 9.27 7.67 9.77
C LEU A 230 10.57 8.30 10.28
N LYS A 231 11.12 9.21 9.48
CA LYS A 231 12.27 10.04 9.86
C LYS A 231 11.87 10.98 11.01
N ALA A 232 12.83 11.33 11.85
CA ALA A 232 12.57 12.11 13.06
C ALA A 232 11.96 13.51 12.79
N GLN A 233 12.16 14.07 11.59
CA GLN A 233 11.62 15.35 11.12
C GLN A 233 10.16 15.31 10.66
N GLN A 234 9.61 14.12 10.48
CA GLN A 234 8.24 13.95 10.03
C GLN A 234 7.25 14.15 11.18
N ASN A 235 6.01 14.45 10.83
CA ASN A 235 4.96 14.82 11.78
C ASN A 235 3.88 13.72 11.88
N VAL A 236 2.74 14.04 12.48
CA VAL A 236 1.66 13.08 12.68
C VAL A 236 0.91 12.83 11.38
N GLU A 237 0.79 13.87 10.56
CA GLU A 237 0.23 13.84 9.21
C GLU A 237 0.95 12.82 8.33
N ASP A 238 2.28 12.87 8.29
CA ASP A 238 3.09 11.93 7.52
C ASP A 238 2.86 10.46 7.95
N GLU A 239 2.58 10.22 9.23
CA GLU A 239 2.33 8.87 9.76
C GLU A 239 0.93 8.40 9.48
N SER A 240 -0.05 9.31 9.52
CA SER A 240 -1.41 8.98 9.10
C SER A 240 -1.39 8.55 7.63
N GLU A 241 -0.70 9.29 6.76
CA GLU A 241 -0.52 8.91 5.36
C GLU A 241 0.23 7.56 5.20
N SER A 242 1.27 7.32 6.00
CA SER A 242 2.03 6.05 6.00
C SER A 242 1.20 4.85 6.48
N PHE A 243 0.39 5.05 7.51
CA PHE A 243 -0.46 4.02 8.11
C PHE A 243 -1.65 3.70 7.21
N ILE A 244 -2.31 4.72 6.65
CA ILE A 244 -3.35 4.55 5.61
C ILE A 244 -2.80 3.74 4.45
N HIS A 245 -1.59 4.05 3.97
CA HIS A 245 -0.96 3.26 2.93
C HIS A 245 -0.78 1.79 3.33
N THR A 246 -0.30 1.52 4.55
CA THR A 246 -0.18 0.15 5.09
C THR A 246 -1.53 -0.58 5.12
N ILE A 247 -2.62 0.11 5.47
CA ILE A 247 -3.98 -0.43 5.39
C ILE A 247 -4.36 -0.77 3.94
N THR A 248 -4.07 0.11 2.99
CA THR A 248 -4.40 -0.13 1.57
C THR A 248 -3.60 -1.28 0.94
N GLU A 249 -2.37 -1.52 1.38
CA GLU A 249 -1.59 -2.71 0.98
C GLU A 249 -2.19 -3.98 1.59
N ALA A 250 -2.57 -3.94 2.87
CA ALA A 250 -3.24 -5.07 3.53
C ALA A 250 -4.57 -5.44 2.85
N LEU A 251 -5.31 -4.46 2.34
CA LEU A 251 -6.52 -4.64 1.54
C LEU A 251 -6.23 -5.22 0.14
N SER A 252 -5.03 -5.01 -0.40
CA SER A 252 -4.66 -5.41 -1.76
C SER A 252 -4.22 -6.87 -1.87
N GLU A 253 -3.61 -7.43 -0.83
CA GLU A 253 -3.02 -8.78 -0.90
C GLU A 253 -3.96 -9.92 -0.48
N TYR A 254 -5.01 -9.67 0.32
CA TYR A 254 -5.73 -10.76 0.99
C TYR A 254 -7.14 -11.06 0.47
N LYS A 255 -7.29 -12.29 -0.06
CA LYS A 255 -8.54 -12.93 -0.51
C LYS A 255 -9.49 -13.39 0.62
N HIS A 256 -9.17 -13.14 1.89
CA HIS A 256 -9.95 -13.67 3.00
C HIS A 256 -11.07 -12.71 3.46
N THR A 257 -12.29 -13.23 3.47
CA THR A 257 -13.56 -12.67 3.97
C THR A 257 -13.49 -12.09 5.38
N LEU A 258 -12.46 -12.40 6.17
CA LEU A 258 -12.32 -11.93 7.55
C LEU A 258 -11.76 -10.51 7.66
N LEU A 259 -10.93 -10.06 6.70
CA LEU A 259 -10.55 -8.65 6.65
C LEU A 259 -11.78 -7.79 6.36
N HIS A 260 -12.79 -8.32 5.65
CA HIS A 260 -14.06 -7.63 5.49
C HIS A 260 -14.72 -7.38 6.85
N THR A 261 -14.82 -8.36 7.75
CA THR A 261 -15.46 -8.15 9.07
C THR A 261 -14.70 -7.17 9.98
N TYR A 262 -13.35 -7.18 9.98
CA TYR A 262 -12.55 -6.26 10.81
C TYR A 262 -12.42 -4.86 10.20
N CYS A 263 -12.27 -4.75 8.88
CA CYS A 263 -12.40 -3.48 8.19
C CYS A 263 -13.83 -2.96 8.26
N ASP A 264 -14.87 -3.80 8.32
CA ASP A 264 -16.24 -3.34 8.55
C ASP A 264 -16.39 -2.85 10.00
N CYS A 265 -15.61 -3.32 10.98
CA CYS A 265 -15.54 -2.69 12.31
C CYS A 265 -14.81 -1.33 12.28
N TYR A 266 -13.73 -1.18 11.51
CA TYR A 266 -13.00 0.09 11.33
C TYR A 266 -13.81 1.09 10.49
N LEU A 267 -14.42 0.63 9.39
CA LEU A 267 -15.30 1.37 8.50
C LEU A 267 -16.67 1.62 9.13
N SER A 268 -17.20 0.74 9.98
CA SER A 268 -18.38 1.07 10.81
C SER A 268 -18.03 1.99 11.97
N PHE A 269 -16.77 2.02 12.43
CA PHE A 269 -16.30 3.10 13.29
C PHE A 269 -16.26 4.42 12.51
N LEU A 270 -15.78 4.41 11.26
CA LEU A 270 -15.80 5.56 10.36
C LEU A 270 -17.23 5.97 9.96
N ASP A 271 -18.17 5.05 9.72
CA ASP A 271 -19.58 5.32 9.41
C ASP A 271 -20.37 5.77 10.66
N TYR A 272 -20.11 5.18 11.83
CA TYR A 272 -20.70 5.62 13.09
C TYR A 272 -20.19 7.00 13.48
N SER A 273 -18.90 7.28 13.23
CA SER A 273 -18.35 8.63 13.40
C SER A 273 -18.78 9.58 12.26
N ALA A 274 -19.15 9.08 11.08
CA ALA A 274 -19.85 9.84 10.04
C ALA A 274 -21.24 10.33 10.47
N SER A 275 -21.88 9.63 11.40
CA SER A 275 -23.17 10.06 11.98
C SER A 275 -23.04 11.12 13.10
N GLN A 276 -21.83 11.48 13.52
CA GLN A 276 -21.58 12.55 14.50
C GLN A 276 -21.30 13.88 13.77
N PRO A 277 -22.11 14.93 13.97
CA PRO A 277 -21.86 16.23 13.36
C PRO A 277 -20.55 16.80 13.93
N GLY A 278 -19.53 16.88 13.08
CA GLY A 278 -18.20 17.40 13.43
C GLY A 278 -17.02 16.47 13.11
N PHE A 279 -17.22 15.14 13.06
CA PHE A 279 -16.12 14.21 12.77
C PHE A 279 -15.74 14.19 11.27
N PHE A 280 -16.74 14.36 10.39
CA PHE A 280 -16.54 14.63 8.96
C PHE A 280 -16.47 16.13 8.62
N SER A 281 -16.44 17.03 9.61
CA SER A 281 -16.16 18.44 9.31
C SER A 281 -14.71 18.65 8.83
N PHE A 282 -13.87 17.64 8.97
CA PHE A 282 -12.45 17.68 8.70
C PHE A 282 -12.01 16.57 7.72
N LEU A 283 -12.61 15.37 7.79
CA LEU A 283 -12.91 14.54 6.60
C LEU A 283 -13.99 15.21 5.74
N THR A 284 -13.94 16.54 5.62
CA THR A 284 -14.50 17.21 4.46
C THR A 284 -14.08 16.38 3.28
N ALA A 285 -15.06 16.03 2.44
CA ALA A 285 -14.83 15.72 1.05
C ALA A 285 -13.96 16.84 0.48
N MET A 286 -12.64 16.75 0.68
CA MET A 286 -11.69 17.36 -0.21
C MET A 286 -11.82 16.46 -1.42
N THR A 287 -12.86 16.74 -2.22
CA THR A 287 -12.69 16.76 -3.66
C THR A 287 -11.27 17.24 -3.88
N PHE A 288 -10.46 16.38 -4.48
CA PHE A 288 -9.24 16.82 -5.14
C PHE A 288 -9.59 18.18 -5.77
N HIS A 289 -9.06 19.29 -5.25
CA HIS A 289 -9.80 20.57 -5.20
C HIS A 289 -10.06 21.16 -6.61
N ASP A 290 -9.51 20.49 -7.62
CA ASP A 290 -9.55 20.82 -9.04
C ASP A 290 -9.98 19.65 -9.95
N CYS A 291 -10.50 18.54 -9.41
CA CYS A 291 -11.02 17.43 -10.21
C CYS A 291 -12.53 17.30 -9.99
N ASP A 292 -13.30 17.46 -11.08
CA ASP A 292 -14.76 17.42 -11.06
C ASP A 292 -15.28 16.02 -10.69
N LEU A 293 -14.56 14.97 -11.11
CA LEU A 293 -14.94 13.59 -10.84
C LEU A 293 -13.76 12.62 -10.92
N ILE A 294 -13.73 11.66 -10.00
CA ILE A 294 -12.88 10.47 -10.09
C ILE A 294 -13.72 9.30 -10.61
N PHE A 295 -13.42 8.81 -11.79
CA PHE A 295 -14.03 7.61 -12.37
C PHE A 295 -13.26 6.36 -11.96
N LEU A 296 -13.97 5.34 -11.46
CA LEU A 296 -13.43 4.02 -11.17
C LEU A 296 -14.06 3.00 -12.12
N ILE A 297 -13.29 2.52 -13.10
CA ILE A 297 -13.73 1.53 -14.09
C ILE A 297 -13.72 0.15 -13.44
N ASN A 298 -14.86 -0.52 -13.42
CA ASN A 298 -14.97 -1.87 -12.86
C ASN A 298 -16.02 -2.69 -13.61
N LEU A 299 -15.71 -3.96 -13.88
CA LEU A 299 -16.69 -4.90 -14.45
C LEU A 299 -17.73 -5.28 -13.39
N LYS A 300 -19.04 -5.19 -13.71
CA LYS A 300 -20.14 -5.54 -12.77
C LYS A 300 -19.95 -6.86 -12.04
N ARG A 301 -19.41 -7.87 -12.72
CA ARG A 301 -19.17 -9.21 -12.15
C ARG A 301 -17.99 -9.28 -11.17
N ARG A 302 -17.09 -8.28 -11.14
CA ARG A 302 -15.89 -8.21 -10.28
C ARG A 302 -16.18 -7.50 -8.96
N LEU A 303 -17.13 -8.04 -8.21
CA LEU A 303 -17.49 -7.51 -6.87
C LEU A 303 -16.31 -7.60 -5.89
N ASP A 304 -15.40 -8.56 -6.10
CA ASP A 304 -14.15 -8.70 -5.36
C ASP A 304 -13.29 -7.43 -5.50
N ARG A 305 -13.11 -6.93 -6.73
CA ARG A 305 -12.29 -5.76 -7.02
C ARG A 305 -12.99 -4.46 -6.63
N SER A 306 -14.27 -4.32 -6.95
CA SER A 306 -15.03 -3.10 -6.61
C SER A 306 -15.09 -2.88 -5.11
N THR A 307 -15.35 -3.93 -4.32
CA THR A 307 -15.42 -3.81 -2.86
C THR A 307 -14.07 -3.40 -2.28
N ARG A 308 -12.98 -4.02 -2.75
CA ARG A 308 -11.62 -3.65 -2.35
C ARG A 308 -11.33 -2.19 -2.68
N MET A 309 -11.55 -1.78 -3.94
CA MET A 309 -11.24 -0.43 -4.39
C MET A 309 -12.08 0.62 -3.67
N LEU A 310 -13.37 0.40 -3.45
CA LEU A 310 -14.20 1.34 -2.70
C LEU A 310 -13.70 1.52 -1.26
N LYS A 311 -13.26 0.45 -0.58
CA LYS A 311 -12.63 0.53 0.74
C LYS A 311 -11.31 1.31 0.69
N THR A 312 -10.47 1.05 -0.31
CA THR A 312 -9.22 1.78 -0.54
C THR A 312 -9.47 3.27 -0.79
N MET A 313 -10.45 3.62 -1.62
CA MET A 313 -10.81 5.01 -1.91
C MET A 313 -11.33 5.72 -0.65
N ALA A 314 -12.16 5.05 0.16
CA ALA A 314 -12.62 5.58 1.44
C ALA A 314 -11.46 5.81 2.42
N ALA A 315 -10.52 4.86 2.53
CA ALA A 315 -9.34 4.99 3.39
C ALA A 315 -8.43 6.15 2.97
N LEU A 316 -8.33 6.42 1.66
CA LEU A 316 -7.58 7.55 1.10
C LEU A 316 -8.35 8.88 1.15
N GLY A 317 -9.61 8.88 1.62
CA GLY A 317 -10.47 10.05 1.61
C GLY A 317 -10.77 10.56 0.19
N LEU A 318 -10.93 9.65 -0.77
CA LEU A 318 -11.23 9.94 -2.18
C LEU A 318 -12.66 9.50 -2.51
N HIS A 319 -13.45 10.40 -3.10
CA HIS A 319 -14.78 10.09 -3.60
C HIS A 319 -14.71 9.71 -5.08
N SER A 320 -15.05 8.47 -5.40
CA SER A 320 -15.11 7.99 -6.77
C SER A 320 -16.54 7.64 -7.22
N THR A 321 -16.77 7.80 -8.52
CA THR A 321 -17.96 7.31 -9.22
C THR A 321 -17.60 5.99 -9.90
N LEU A 322 -18.25 4.92 -9.47
CA LEU A 322 -18.11 3.61 -10.10
C LEU A 322 -18.74 3.64 -11.49
N ILE A 323 -17.97 3.24 -12.51
CA ILE A 323 -18.44 3.09 -13.88
C ILE A 323 -18.47 1.61 -14.24
N ASP A 324 -19.64 1.19 -14.70
CA ASP A 324 -19.85 -0.14 -15.24
C ASP A 324 -19.01 -0.33 -16.51
N ALA A 325 -17.90 -1.05 -16.39
CA ALA A 325 -17.07 -1.40 -17.52
C ALA A 325 -17.83 -2.30 -18.50
N VAL A 326 -17.57 -2.11 -19.80
CA VAL A 326 -18.12 -2.95 -20.85
C VAL A 326 -17.48 -4.33 -20.78
N ASP A 327 -18.30 -5.33 -20.51
CA ASP A 327 -17.86 -6.72 -20.45
C ASP A 327 -17.61 -7.28 -21.85
N GLY A 328 -16.34 -7.40 -22.23
CA GLY A 328 -15.94 -8.01 -23.49
C GLY A 328 -16.49 -9.43 -23.71
N LYS A 329 -16.67 -10.22 -22.64
CA LYS A 329 -17.23 -11.58 -22.74
C LYS A 329 -18.73 -11.58 -23.05
N ALA A 330 -19.41 -10.46 -22.78
CA ALA A 330 -20.83 -10.29 -23.07
C ALA A 330 -21.09 -9.66 -24.45
N LEU A 331 -20.05 -9.19 -25.15
CA LEU A 331 -20.17 -8.64 -26.50
C LEU A 331 -20.32 -9.78 -27.52
N ASN A 332 -21.25 -9.63 -28.48
CA ASN A 332 -21.38 -10.49 -29.65
C ASN A 332 -21.17 -9.72 -30.97
N THR A 333 -20.99 -10.42 -32.09
CA THR A 333 -20.69 -9.81 -33.39
C THR A 333 -21.75 -8.80 -33.84
N SER A 334 -23.03 -9.06 -33.59
CA SER A 334 -24.13 -8.16 -33.98
C SER A 334 -24.10 -6.83 -33.24
N GLN A 335 -23.63 -6.83 -31.98
CA GLN A 335 -23.45 -5.61 -31.20
C GLN A 335 -22.26 -4.80 -31.71
N LEU A 336 -21.14 -5.46 -32.04
CA LEU A 336 -19.96 -4.78 -32.61
C LEU A 336 -20.30 -4.07 -33.92
N GLN A 337 -21.02 -4.75 -34.82
CA GLN A 337 -21.48 -4.17 -36.09
C GLN A 337 -22.39 -2.95 -35.87
N ARG A 338 -23.31 -3.03 -34.90
CA ARG A 338 -24.21 -1.91 -34.56
C ARG A 338 -23.47 -0.70 -34.00
N LEU A 339 -22.39 -0.94 -33.27
CA LEU A 339 -21.51 0.10 -32.74
C LEU A 339 -20.51 0.63 -33.79
N GLY A 340 -20.50 0.08 -35.00
CA GLY A 340 -19.56 0.44 -36.06
C GLY A 340 -18.10 0.15 -35.68
N ILE A 341 -17.88 -0.91 -34.88
CA ILE A 341 -16.55 -1.29 -34.43
C ILE A 341 -15.88 -2.14 -35.51
N GLU A 342 -14.79 -1.62 -36.06
CA GLU A 342 -13.93 -2.34 -37.00
C GLU A 342 -12.50 -2.26 -36.49
N MET A 343 -11.76 -3.37 -36.60
CA MET A 343 -10.34 -3.39 -36.25
C MET A 343 -9.54 -2.57 -37.26
N LEU A 344 -8.55 -1.81 -36.78
CA LEU A 344 -7.60 -1.11 -37.65
C LEU A 344 -6.97 -2.10 -38.66
N PRO A 345 -7.01 -1.81 -39.97
CA PRO A 345 -6.37 -2.66 -40.97
C PRO A 345 -4.91 -2.92 -40.66
N GLY A 346 -4.49 -4.20 -40.71
CA GLY A 346 -3.11 -4.59 -40.44
C GLY A 346 -2.69 -4.59 -38.96
N TYR A 347 -3.60 -4.29 -38.03
CA TYR A 347 -3.30 -4.39 -36.61
C TYR A 347 -2.99 -5.85 -36.21
N LYS A 348 -1.87 -6.01 -35.51
CA LYS A 348 -1.50 -7.23 -34.79
C LYS A 348 -0.86 -6.82 -33.47
N ASP A 349 -1.25 -7.49 -32.39
CA ASP A 349 -0.62 -7.32 -31.08
C ASP A 349 0.91 -7.54 -31.22
N PRO A 350 1.75 -6.59 -30.81
CA PRO A 350 3.19 -6.68 -31.04
C PRO A 350 3.90 -7.86 -30.35
N TYR A 351 3.26 -8.49 -29.35
CA TYR A 351 3.88 -9.54 -28.53
C TYR A 351 3.40 -10.94 -28.88
N SER A 352 2.12 -11.06 -29.24
CA SER A 352 1.46 -12.33 -29.54
C SER A 352 1.11 -12.49 -31.01
N GLY A 353 1.16 -11.42 -31.81
CA GLY A 353 0.83 -11.42 -33.23
C GLY A 353 -0.66 -11.62 -33.52
N ARG A 354 -1.51 -11.57 -32.48
CA ARG A 354 -2.96 -11.79 -32.56
C ARG A 354 -3.71 -10.53 -32.97
N VAL A 355 -4.96 -10.73 -33.38
CA VAL A 355 -5.93 -9.64 -33.61
C VAL A 355 -6.55 -9.17 -32.29
N LEU A 356 -7.34 -8.10 -32.35
CA LEU A 356 -8.04 -7.55 -31.20
C LEU A 356 -8.92 -8.62 -30.51
N THR A 357 -8.93 -8.62 -29.19
CA THR A 357 -9.85 -9.44 -28.38
C THR A 357 -11.09 -8.66 -28.00
N ARG A 358 -12.20 -9.36 -27.72
CA ARG A 358 -13.41 -8.69 -27.20
C ARG A 358 -13.19 -8.04 -25.85
N GLY A 359 -12.29 -8.58 -25.02
CA GLY A 359 -11.88 -7.97 -23.75
C GLY A 359 -11.17 -6.62 -23.96
N GLU A 360 -10.27 -6.51 -24.94
CA GLU A 360 -9.66 -5.23 -25.32
C GLU A 360 -10.68 -4.24 -25.89
N ILE A 361 -11.66 -4.71 -26.66
CA ILE A 361 -12.79 -3.88 -27.11
C ILE A 361 -13.58 -3.36 -25.92
N GLY A 362 -13.91 -4.22 -24.95
CA GLY A 362 -14.62 -3.84 -23.74
C GLY A 362 -13.87 -2.80 -22.91
N CYS A 363 -12.56 -2.97 -22.75
CA CYS A 363 -11.67 -1.98 -22.12
C CYS A 363 -11.74 -0.63 -22.87
N PHE A 364 -11.55 -0.65 -24.19
CA PHE A 364 -11.61 0.57 -25.01
C PHE A 364 -12.96 1.30 -24.86
N LEU A 365 -14.07 0.57 -24.98
CA LEU A 365 -15.42 1.14 -24.88
C LEU A 365 -15.70 1.73 -23.49
N SER A 366 -15.11 1.15 -22.43
CA SER A 366 -15.23 1.68 -21.07
C SER A 366 -14.58 3.05 -20.94
N HIS A 367 -13.36 3.22 -21.47
CA HIS A 367 -12.70 4.53 -21.50
C HIS A 367 -13.39 5.51 -22.45
N HIS A 368 -13.82 5.06 -23.63
CA HIS A 368 -14.55 5.88 -24.59
C HIS A 368 -15.84 6.44 -23.98
N SER A 369 -16.61 5.62 -23.24
CA SER A 369 -17.80 6.05 -22.50
C SER A 369 -17.49 7.17 -21.51
N ILE A 370 -16.35 7.08 -20.81
CA ILE A 370 -15.90 8.14 -19.90
C ILE A 370 -15.57 9.41 -20.67
N TRP A 371 -14.84 9.33 -21.79
CA TRP A 371 -14.54 10.51 -22.61
C TRP A 371 -15.82 11.18 -23.12
N THR A 372 -16.82 10.39 -23.53
CA THR A 372 -18.14 10.89 -23.90
C THR A 372 -18.81 11.63 -22.74
N GLN A 373 -18.82 11.04 -21.54
CA GLN A 373 -19.40 11.68 -20.35
C GLN A 373 -18.68 12.97 -19.96
N VAL A 374 -17.35 13.02 -20.08
CA VAL A 374 -16.56 14.23 -19.80
C VAL A 374 -17.02 15.38 -20.68
N VAL A 375 -17.24 15.12 -21.98
CA VAL A 375 -17.69 16.15 -22.93
C VAL A 375 -19.17 16.49 -22.76
N GLU A 376 -20.04 15.49 -22.63
CA GLU A 376 -21.49 15.70 -22.50
C GLU A 376 -21.88 16.45 -21.21
N ARG A 377 -21.11 16.25 -20.15
CA ARG A 377 -21.33 16.89 -18.84
C ARG A 377 -20.44 18.11 -18.60
N ASP A 378 -19.66 18.53 -19.59
CA ASP A 378 -18.72 19.66 -19.51
C ASP A 378 -17.78 19.60 -18.29
N LEU A 379 -17.26 18.40 -17.99
CA LEU A 379 -16.29 18.19 -16.91
C LEU A 379 -14.91 18.68 -17.39
N GLN A 380 -14.31 19.61 -16.66
CA GLN A 380 -13.06 20.26 -17.01
C GLN A 380 -11.85 19.37 -16.76
N LYS A 381 -11.81 18.68 -15.61
CA LYS A 381 -10.69 17.84 -15.17
C LYS A 381 -11.22 16.60 -14.46
N VAL A 382 -10.86 15.41 -14.94
CA VAL A 382 -11.27 14.13 -14.33
C VAL A 382 -10.07 13.22 -14.08
N LEU A 383 -10.17 12.34 -13.09
CA LEU A 383 -9.22 11.26 -12.84
C LEU A 383 -9.88 9.94 -13.19
N VAL A 384 -9.25 9.14 -14.04
CA VAL A 384 -9.72 7.81 -14.43
C VAL A 384 -8.81 6.77 -13.80
N LEU A 385 -9.40 5.78 -13.11
CA LEU A 385 -8.70 4.69 -12.44
C LEU A 385 -9.32 3.34 -12.83
N GLU A 386 -8.48 2.32 -13.03
CA GLU A 386 -8.89 0.92 -13.16
C GLU A 386 -9.07 0.23 -11.79
N ASP A 387 -9.79 -0.89 -11.76
CA ASP A 387 -10.18 -1.59 -10.52
C ASP A 387 -9.09 -2.46 -9.88
N ASP A 388 -7.93 -2.59 -10.50
CA ASP A 388 -6.85 -3.51 -10.13
C ASP A 388 -5.53 -2.80 -9.79
N VAL A 389 -5.62 -1.54 -9.34
CA VAL A 389 -4.48 -0.73 -8.91
C VAL A 389 -4.25 -0.74 -7.40
N ARG A 390 -3.01 -0.43 -7.00
CA ARG A 390 -2.58 -0.05 -5.65
C ARG A 390 -1.95 1.35 -5.68
N PHE A 391 -1.99 2.05 -4.55
CA PHE A 391 -1.60 3.45 -4.45
C PHE A 391 -0.28 3.61 -3.71
N GLU A 392 0.51 4.58 -4.12
CA GLU A 392 1.73 4.97 -3.40
C GLU A 392 1.41 5.83 -2.16
N PRO A 393 2.30 5.85 -1.14
CA PRO A 393 2.18 6.75 -0.01
C PRO A 393 2.07 8.19 -0.48
N ARG A 394 1.24 8.95 0.24
CA ARG A 394 1.00 10.37 -0.04
C ARG A 394 0.44 10.61 -1.45
N PHE A 395 -0.22 9.61 -2.04
CA PHE A 395 -0.85 9.69 -3.37
C PHE A 395 -1.58 11.03 -3.59
N LYS A 396 -2.49 11.36 -2.67
CA LYS A 396 -3.34 12.56 -2.75
C LYS A 396 -2.49 13.84 -2.75
N ARG A 397 -1.62 14.00 -1.76
CA ARG A 397 -0.75 15.19 -1.62
C ARG A 397 0.20 15.35 -2.80
N ARG A 398 0.79 14.24 -3.29
CA ARG A 398 1.70 14.25 -4.44
C ARG A 398 0.97 14.62 -5.72
N LEU A 399 -0.22 14.05 -5.96
CA LEU A 399 -1.02 14.38 -7.14
C LEU A 399 -1.50 15.84 -7.08
N GLN A 400 -1.95 16.32 -5.91
CA GLN A 400 -2.38 17.71 -5.75
C GLN A 400 -1.22 18.68 -6.02
N ALA A 401 -0.02 18.43 -5.46
CA ALA A 401 1.14 19.28 -5.70
C ALA A 401 1.51 19.37 -7.19
N ILE A 402 1.43 18.25 -7.93
CA ILE A 402 1.66 18.24 -9.37
C ILE A 402 0.61 19.08 -10.09
N MET A 403 -0.67 18.92 -9.74
CA MET A 403 -1.77 19.66 -10.36
C MET A 403 -1.69 21.17 -10.05
N ASP A 404 -1.36 21.54 -8.81
CA ASP A 404 -1.11 22.94 -8.42
C ASP A 404 0.03 23.54 -9.23
N ASP A 405 1.14 22.82 -9.38
CA ASP A 405 2.27 23.24 -10.23
C ASP A 405 1.84 23.39 -11.70
N THR A 406 1.01 22.48 -12.24
CA THR A 406 0.50 22.61 -13.62
C THR A 406 -0.36 23.87 -13.80
N ASP A 407 -1.19 24.21 -12.81
CA ASP A 407 -2.04 25.39 -12.88
C ASP A 407 -1.22 26.69 -12.71
N ASN A 408 -0.27 26.69 -11.77
CA ASN A 408 0.63 27.82 -11.53
C ASN A 408 1.53 28.14 -12.73
N THR A 409 2.01 27.11 -13.42
CA THR A 409 2.79 27.27 -14.66
C THR A 409 1.94 27.50 -15.90
N GLN A 410 0.61 27.40 -15.77
CA GLN A 410 -0.33 27.41 -16.89
C GLN A 410 0.05 26.38 -17.96
N LEU A 411 0.54 25.21 -17.51
CA LEU A 411 0.95 24.14 -18.39
C LEU A 411 -0.23 23.67 -19.21
N ASP A 412 -0.06 23.70 -20.52
CA ASP A 412 -1.11 23.24 -21.41
C ASP A 412 -1.07 21.71 -21.57
N TRP A 413 -2.01 20.99 -20.94
CA TRP A 413 -2.05 19.53 -20.92
C TRP A 413 -3.41 18.95 -21.34
N ASP A 414 -3.39 17.72 -21.87
CA ASP A 414 -4.59 16.97 -22.26
C ASP A 414 -4.76 15.69 -21.44
N LEU A 415 -3.65 14.99 -21.18
CA LEU A 415 -3.62 13.74 -20.44
C LEU A 415 -2.37 13.68 -19.55
N ILE A 416 -2.53 13.28 -18.29
CA ILE A 416 -1.41 13.02 -17.37
C ILE A 416 -1.55 11.59 -16.83
N TYR A 417 -0.64 10.69 -17.20
CA TYR A 417 -0.60 9.36 -16.62
C TYR A 417 -0.22 9.43 -15.13
N VAL A 418 -1.02 8.78 -14.28
CA VAL A 418 -0.69 8.56 -12.86
C VAL A 418 -0.20 7.14 -12.60
N GLY A 419 -0.57 6.19 -13.48
CA GLY A 419 -0.07 4.83 -13.53
C GLY A 419 -0.07 4.31 -14.95
N ARG A 420 1.07 3.79 -15.39
CA ARG A 420 1.27 3.19 -16.71
C ARG A 420 2.46 2.24 -16.69
N LYS A 421 2.66 1.52 -17.78
CA LYS A 421 3.90 0.84 -18.11
C LYS A 421 4.69 1.61 -19.14
N ARG A 422 5.83 2.14 -18.73
CA ARG A 422 6.79 2.74 -19.64
C ARG A 422 7.47 1.67 -20.49
N MET A 423 7.41 1.80 -21.81
CA MET A 423 7.97 0.81 -22.74
C MET A 423 9.43 1.09 -23.11
N GLN A 424 9.84 2.36 -23.07
CA GLN A 424 11.23 2.78 -23.26
C GLN A 424 11.88 3.10 -21.91
N VAL A 425 12.83 2.28 -21.46
CA VAL A 425 13.50 2.43 -20.15
C VAL A 425 14.98 2.77 -20.26
N GLN A 426 15.54 2.83 -21.47
CA GLN A 426 16.98 3.04 -21.66
C GLN A 426 17.43 4.49 -21.43
N GLN A 427 16.52 5.45 -21.61
CA GLN A 427 16.79 6.87 -21.41
C GLN A 427 15.73 7.43 -20.47
N PRO A 428 16.03 8.43 -19.62
CA PRO A 428 14.99 9.13 -18.87
C PRO A 428 14.07 9.92 -19.81
N GLU A 429 12.80 10.02 -19.47
CA GLU A 429 11.89 10.96 -20.14
C GLU A 429 12.24 12.40 -19.73
N ARG A 430 11.85 13.36 -20.57
CA ARG A 430 12.18 14.76 -20.37
C ARG A 430 11.29 15.37 -19.29
N SER A 431 11.89 15.94 -18.25
CA SER A 431 11.17 16.71 -17.22
C SER A 431 10.51 17.95 -17.79
N VAL A 432 9.32 18.28 -17.27
CA VAL A 432 8.59 19.49 -17.60
C VAL A 432 9.14 20.64 -16.76
N GLU A 433 9.54 21.73 -17.40
CA GLU A 433 10.07 22.90 -16.71
C GLU A 433 8.98 23.56 -15.85
N GLY A 434 9.31 23.88 -14.60
CA GLY A 434 8.40 24.53 -13.66
C GLY A 434 7.39 23.61 -12.97
N VAL A 435 7.28 22.34 -13.37
CA VAL A 435 6.39 21.36 -12.71
C VAL A 435 7.22 20.20 -12.16
N ASN A 436 7.27 20.09 -10.84
CA ASN A 436 8.05 19.04 -10.20
C ASN A 436 7.39 17.67 -10.41
N ASN A 437 8.21 16.63 -10.58
CA ASN A 437 7.73 15.24 -10.71
C ASN A 437 6.80 15.00 -11.91
N LEU A 438 6.95 15.78 -12.99
CA LEU A 438 6.22 15.61 -14.24
C LEU A 438 7.19 15.51 -15.43
N VAL A 439 6.90 14.59 -16.34
CA VAL A 439 7.69 14.35 -17.56
C VAL A 439 6.80 14.28 -18.80
N GLU A 440 7.37 14.59 -19.97
CA GLU A 440 6.72 14.33 -21.27
C GLU A 440 6.54 12.82 -21.46
N ALA A 441 5.31 12.35 -21.70
CA ALA A 441 5.05 10.92 -21.85
C ALA A 441 5.61 10.39 -23.17
N ASP A 442 6.27 9.23 -23.11
CA ASP A 442 6.69 8.47 -24.28
C ASP A 442 5.80 7.23 -24.51
N TYR A 443 6.18 6.33 -25.43
CA TYR A 443 5.43 5.11 -25.70
C TYR A 443 5.15 4.31 -24.42
N SER A 444 3.87 4.06 -24.19
CA SER A 444 3.33 3.58 -22.91
C SER A 444 2.30 2.49 -23.16
N TYR A 445 2.25 1.53 -22.25
CA TYR A 445 1.20 0.52 -22.12
C TYR A 445 0.47 0.67 -20.80
N TRP A 446 -0.66 -0.02 -20.68
CA TRP A 446 -1.55 -0.01 -19.52
C TRP A 446 -2.18 1.36 -19.24
N THR A 447 -3.48 1.34 -18.98
CA THR A 447 -4.30 2.51 -18.65
C THR A 447 -4.73 2.52 -17.19
N LEU A 448 -3.86 2.00 -16.30
CA LEU A 448 -4.09 1.86 -14.85
C LEU A 448 -4.74 3.10 -14.23
N GLY A 449 -4.24 4.28 -14.62
CA GLY A 449 -4.96 5.52 -14.39
C GLY A 449 -4.30 6.75 -14.98
N TYR A 450 -5.12 7.75 -15.27
CA TYR A 450 -4.70 9.03 -15.83
C TYR A 450 -5.67 10.16 -15.47
N ALA A 451 -5.15 11.37 -15.33
CA ALA A 451 -5.95 12.58 -15.37
C ALA A 451 -6.23 12.96 -16.83
N LEU A 452 -7.43 13.45 -17.11
CA LEU A 452 -7.90 13.84 -18.44
C LEU A 452 -8.57 15.21 -18.37
N SER A 453 -8.19 16.12 -19.27
CA SER A 453 -8.86 17.40 -19.43
C SER A 453 -10.06 17.29 -20.40
N HIS A 454 -11.01 18.22 -20.29
CA HIS A 454 -12.13 18.32 -21.22
C HIS A 454 -11.66 18.38 -22.68
N ARG A 455 -10.60 19.16 -22.94
CA ARG A 455 -10.01 19.28 -24.28
C ARG A 455 -9.40 17.96 -24.74
N GLY A 456 -8.71 17.25 -23.85
CA GLY A 456 -8.17 15.92 -24.12
C GLY A 456 -9.26 14.94 -24.55
N ALA A 457 -10.36 14.87 -23.79
CA ALA A 457 -11.50 14.03 -24.13
C ALA A 457 -12.09 14.35 -25.52
N ARG A 458 -12.26 15.64 -25.85
CA ARG A 458 -12.71 16.08 -27.17
C ARG A 458 -11.78 15.64 -28.30
N LYS A 459 -10.46 15.76 -28.11
CA LYS A 459 -9.46 15.31 -29.10
C LYS A 459 -9.53 13.81 -29.34
N LEU A 460 -9.64 13.02 -28.27
CA LEU A 460 -9.74 11.56 -28.34
C LEU A 460 -11.01 11.11 -29.09
N LEU A 461 -12.16 11.73 -28.81
CA LEU A 461 -13.42 11.43 -29.50
C LEU A 461 -13.40 11.88 -30.97
N ALA A 462 -12.84 13.06 -31.27
CA ALA A 462 -12.75 13.61 -32.62
C ALA A 462 -11.92 12.73 -33.57
N ALA A 463 -11.03 11.88 -33.04
CA ALA A 463 -10.24 10.93 -33.82
C ALA A 463 -11.07 9.79 -34.44
N GLN A 464 -12.32 9.62 -34.00
CA GLN A 464 -13.26 8.57 -34.43
C GLN A 464 -12.62 7.16 -34.40
N PRO A 465 -12.27 6.66 -33.20
CA PRO A 465 -11.51 5.41 -33.11
C PRO A 465 -12.33 4.14 -33.37
N LEU A 466 -13.66 4.17 -33.27
CA LEU A 466 -14.49 2.96 -33.35
C LEU A 466 -14.36 2.21 -34.69
N PRO A 467 -14.39 2.87 -35.87
CA PRO A 467 -14.25 2.19 -37.17
C PRO A 467 -12.80 1.82 -37.54
N LYS A 468 -11.85 2.00 -36.62
CA LYS A 468 -10.42 1.73 -36.83
C LYS A 468 -9.74 1.41 -35.50
N MET A 469 -10.37 0.53 -34.73
CA MET A 469 -10.06 0.25 -33.34
C MET A 469 -8.79 -0.60 -33.20
N LEU A 470 -8.05 -0.29 -32.15
CA LEU A 470 -6.91 -1.01 -31.60
C LEU A 470 -6.96 -0.80 -30.07
N PRO A 471 -6.19 -1.55 -29.25
CA PRO A 471 -6.26 -1.41 -27.79
C PRO A 471 -6.06 0.03 -27.32
N VAL A 472 -6.72 0.41 -26.23
CA VAL A 472 -6.72 1.81 -25.76
C VAL A 472 -5.31 2.30 -25.44
N ASP A 473 -4.45 1.43 -24.93
CA ASP A 473 -3.06 1.71 -24.59
C ASP A 473 -2.12 1.76 -25.80
N GLU A 474 -2.56 1.33 -26.98
CA GLU A 474 -1.89 1.60 -28.26
C GLU A 474 -2.46 2.89 -28.91
N PHE A 475 -3.75 3.17 -28.72
CA PHE A 475 -4.43 4.34 -29.29
C PHE A 475 -3.97 5.65 -28.66
N LEU A 476 -3.84 5.69 -27.33
CA LEU A 476 -3.39 6.91 -26.64
C LEU A 476 -2.01 7.37 -27.15
N PRO A 477 -0.94 6.53 -27.21
CA PRO A 477 0.34 6.90 -27.79
C PRO A 477 0.31 7.38 -29.24
N ILE A 478 -0.61 6.86 -30.07
CA ILE A 478 -0.81 7.39 -31.42
C ILE A 478 -1.26 8.85 -31.35
N MET A 479 -2.22 9.17 -30.48
CA MET A 479 -2.81 10.51 -30.38
C MET A 479 -1.84 11.58 -29.88
N PHE A 480 -0.80 11.21 -29.12
CA PHE A 480 0.30 12.11 -28.73
C PHE A 480 1.60 11.89 -29.52
N ASN A 481 1.51 11.22 -30.68
CA ASN A 481 2.59 11.07 -31.67
C ASN A 481 3.87 10.37 -31.13
N LYS A 482 3.70 9.37 -30.26
CA LYS A 482 4.80 8.58 -29.66
C LYS A 482 4.68 7.06 -29.90
N HIS A 483 3.83 6.64 -30.83
CA HIS A 483 3.69 5.23 -31.18
C HIS A 483 4.84 4.76 -32.11
N PRO A 484 5.43 3.56 -31.92
CA PRO A 484 6.56 3.10 -32.74
C PRO A 484 6.16 2.70 -34.17
N ASN A 485 4.91 2.26 -34.38
CA ASN A 485 4.39 1.91 -35.69
C ASN A 485 3.81 3.12 -36.43
N VAL A 486 4.54 3.58 -37.46
CA VAL A 486 4.15 4.72 -38.32
C VAL A 486 2.92 4.44 -39.19
N GLU A 487 2.68 3.18 -39.56
CA GLU A 487 1.52 2.77 -40.34
C GLU A 487 0.25 2.99 -39.51
N TYR A 488 0.24 2.55 -38.24
CA TYR A 488 -0.89 2.73 -37.35
C TYR A 488 -1.18 4.21 -37.11
N MET A 489 -0.13 5.01 -36.92
CA MET A 489 -0.26 6.47 -36.74
C MET A 489 -0.87 7.17 -37.96
N SER A 490 -0.65 6.65 -39.17
CA SER A 490 -1.13 7.28 -40.41
C SER A 490 -2.67 7.32 -40.51
N HIS A 491 -3.36 6.43 -39.80
CA HIS A 491 -4.83 6.37 -39.76
C HIS A 491 -5.47 7.42 -38.83
N PHE A 492 -4.68 8.11 -38.00
CA PHE A 492 -5.19 9.06 -37.01
C PHE A 492 -4.57 10.44 -37.20
N GLY A 493 -5.42 11.47 -37.21
CA GLY A 493 -5.02 12.88 -37.26
C GLY A 493 -6.18 13.79 -36.82
N PRO A 494 -5.89 14.94 -36.18
CA PRO A 494 -4.57 15.40 -35.71
C PRO A 494 -4.05 14.59 -34.50
N ARG A 495 -2.73 14.39 -34.42
CA ARG A 495 -2.04 13.68 -33.32
C ARG A 495 -1.37 14.66 -32.38
N ASP A 496 -2.17 15.60 -31.85
CA ASP A 496 -1.72 16.75 -31.08
C ASP A 496 -2.17 16.69 -29.60
N LEU A 497 -2.46 15.48 -29.09
CA LEU A 497 -2.76 15.28 -27.67
C LEU A 497 -1.50 15.58 -26.85
N LYS A 498 -1.60 16.51 -25.88
CA LYS A 498 -0.49 16.87 -24.99
C LYS A 498 -0.47 15.92 -23.79
N ALA A 499 0.34 14.87 -23.88
CA ALA A 499 0.43 13.82 -22.86
C ALA A 499 1.68 13.94 -21.99
N PHE A 500 1.48 13.84 -20.68
CA PHE A 500 2.53 13.83 -19.67
C PHE A 500 2.37 12.61 -18.75
N SER A 501 3.35 12.37 -17.89
CA SER A 501 3.31 11.35 -16.86
C SER A 501 3.89 11.89 -15.58
N VAL A 502 3.32 11.51 -14.44
CA VAL A 502 3.96 11.73 -13.15
C VAL A 502 5.20 10.83 -13.04
N GLU A 503 6.25 11.33 -12.39
CA GLU A 503 7.51 10.60 -12.16
C GLU A 503 8.03 10.94 -10.76
N PRO A 504 8.14 9.97 -9.82
CA PRO A 504 7.78 8.57 -9.99
C PRO A 504 6.25 8.36 -10.02
N LEU A 505 5.81 7.27 -10.65
CA LEU A 505 4.40 6.87 -10.73
C LEU A 505 3.72 6.85 -9.36
N LEU A 506 2.41 7.08 -9.36
CA LEU A 506 1.59 7.22 -8.16
C LEU A 506 0.72 6.00 -7.89
N ILE A 507 0.44 5.21 -8.92
CA ILE A 507 -0.28 3.94 -8.81
C ILE A 507 0.40 2.86 -9.64
N TYR A 508 0.27 1.62 -9.18
CA TYR A 508 0.85 0.42 -9.78
C TYR A 508 -0.22 -0.69 -9.85
N PRO A 509 -0.07 -1.71 -10.70
CA PRO A 509 -0.99 -2.84 -10.67
C PRO A 509 -0.83 -3.59 -9.34
N THR A 510 -1.93 -4.17 -8.85
CA THR A 510 -1.90 -5.05 -7.67
C THR A 510 -1.06 -6.30 -7.90
N HIS A 511 -1.09 -6.83 -9.12
CA HIS A 511 -0.33 -8.01 -9.53
C HIS A 511 0.25 -7.77 -10.91
N TYR A 512 1.52 -8.11 -11.09
CA TYR A 512 2.14 -8.14 -12.40
C TYR A 512 1.84 -9.45 -13.11
N THR A 513 1.97 -9.39 -14.43
CA THR A 513 1.95 -10.57 -15.29
C THR A 513 2.87 -11.67 -14.78
N GLY A 514 2.31 -12.87 -14.61
CA GLY A 514 3.06 -14.06 -14.18
C GLY A 514 3.23 -14.19 -12.67
N GLU A 515 2.74 -13.22 -11.89
CA GLU A 515 2.66 -13.35 -10.43
C GLU A 515 1.47 -14.23 -10.01
N PRO A 516 1.62 -15.03 -8.93
CA PRO A 516 0.50 -15.78 -8.37
C PRO A 516 -0.69 -14.86 -8.10
N GLY A 517 -1.87 -15.21 -8.61
CA GLY A 517 -3.09 -14.39 -8.43
C GLY A 517 -3.37 -13.37 -9.53
N TYR A 518 -2.47 -13.19 -10.51
CA TYR A 518 -2.73 -12.37 -11.70
C TYR A 518 -3.88 -12.97 -12.54
N ILE A 519 -4.90 -12.15 -12.82
CA ILE A 519 -6.04 -12.49 -13.68
C ILE A 519 -6.29 -11.33 -14.64
N SER A 520 -6.24 -11.59 -15.94
CA SER A 520 -6.59 -10.61 -16.98
C SER A 520 -8.00 -10.86 -17.54
N ASP A 521 -8.88 -9.87 -17.42
CA ASP A 521 -10.21 -9.90 -18.04
C ASP A 521 -10.21 -9.42 -19.50
N THR A 522 -9.14 -8.76 -19.94
CA THR A 522 -8.99 -8.29 -21.32
C THR A 522 -8.47 -9.39 -22.25
N GLU A 523 -7.55 -10.23 -21.76
CA GLU A 523 -6.86 -11.22 -22.60
C GLU A 523 -7.50 -12.62 -22.61
N THR A 524 -8.44 -12.89 -21.69
CA THR A 524 -9.07 -14.22 -21.51
C THR A 524 -10.50 -14.31 -22.08
N SER A 525 -10.72 -13.77 -23.28
CA SER A 525 -12.04 -13.68 -23.93
C SER A 525 -12.09 -14.46 -25.26
N THR A 526 -12.61 -13.88 -26.33
CA THR A 526 -12.53 -14.43 -27.70
C THR A 526 -11.90 -13.39 -28.61
N ILE A 527 -11.49 -13.80 -29.82
CA ILE A 527 -11.10 -12.83 -30.84
C ILE A 527 -12.31 -11.99 -31.28
N TRP A 528 -12.05 -10.81 -31.85
CA TRP A 528 -13.08 -9.81 -32.12
C TRP A 528 -14.17 -10.27 -33.10
N ASP A 529 -13.80 -11.01 -34.15
CA ASP A 529 -14.64 -11.38 -35.29
C ASP A 529 -15.18 -12.82 -35.26
N ASP A 530 -14.74 -13.64 -34.30
CA ASP A 530 -15.19 -15.04 -34.15
C ASP A 530 -15.45 -15.41 -32.68
N ASP A 531 -16.71 -15.72 -32.38
CA ASP A 531 -17.18 -16.11 -31.04
C ASP A 531 -16.73 -17.53 -30.64
N ALA A 532 -16.28 -18.35 -31.59
CA ALA A 532 -15.85 -19.73 -31.33
C ALA A 532 -14.37 -19.82 -30.93
N VAL A 533 -13.57 -18.78 -31.19
CA VAL A 533 -12.12 -18.80 -30.92
C VAL A 533 -11.84 -18.13 -29.59
N ALA A 534 -11.83 -18.94 -28.53
CA ALA A 534 -11.41 -18.51 -27.20
C ALA A 534 -9.92 -18.15 -27.19
N THR A 535 -9.59 -17.11 -26.44
CA THR A 535 -8.21 -16.77 -26.09
C THR A 535 -7.95 -17.22 -24.67
N ASP A 536 -7.22 -18.31 -24.49
CA ASP A 536 -6.65 -18.70 -23.21
C ASP A 536 -5.14 -18.51 -23.30
N TRP A 537 -4.63 -17.43 -22.69
CA TRP A 537 -3.23 -17.09 -22.78
C TRP A 537 -2.53 -17.42 -21.46
N ASP A 538 -2.16 -18.69 -21.33
CA ASP A 538 -1.25 -19.15 -20.29
C ASP A 538 0.18 -18.67 -20.63
N ARG A 539 0.61 -17.56 -20.00
CA ARG A 539 1.87 -16.86 -20.35
C ARG A 539 3.14 -17.66 -20.07
N GLN A 540 3.04 -18.89 -19.51
CA GLN A 540 4.20 -19.72 -19.18
C GLN A 540 5.12 -20.01 -20.37
N HIS A 541 4.61 -20.01 -21.61
CA HIS A 541 5.36 -20.42 -22.81
C HIS A 541 5.76 -19.27 -23.75
N ALA A 542 5.49 -18.02 -23.40
CA ALA A 542 5.80 -16.89 -24.28
C ALA A 542 7.17 -16.28 -23.99
N ARG A 543 7.89 -15.85 -25.06
CA ARG A 543 9.14 -15.06 -24.99
C ARG A 543 9.03 -13.80 -24.10
N LYS A 544 7.82 -13.39 -23.73
CA LYS A 544 7.48 -12.32 -22.79
C LYS A 544 8.18 -12.48 -21.43
N THR A 545 8.27 -13.69 -20.89
CA THR A 545 8.84 -13.95 -19.55
C THR A 545 10.35 -13.63 -19.47
N ALA A 546 11.09 -13.83 -20.56
CA ALA A 546 12.54 -13.63 -20.61
C ALA A 546 12.96 -12.14 -20.70
N GLN A 547 12.16 -11.31 -21.40
CA GLN A 547 12.37 -9.85 -21.42
C GLN A 547 11.79 -9.17 -20.18
N GLN A 548 10.66 -9.66 -19.64
CA GLN A 548 10.05 -9.15 -18.41
C GLN A 548 10.91 -9.42 -17.16
N GLY A 549 11.62 -10.57 -17.11
CA GLY A 549 12.54 -10.89 -16.02
C GLY A 549 13.74 -9.95 -15.90
N ARG A 550 14.17 -9.31 -17.00
CA ARG A 550 15.27 -8.33 -17.01
C ARG A 550 14.88 -6.93 -16.54
N ILE A 551 13.58 -6.61 -16.48
CA ILE A 551 13.05 -5.30 -16.02
C ILE A 551 12.88 -5.28 -14.49
N ARG A 552 12.89 -6.46 -13.85
CA ARG A 552 12.78 -6.63 -12.39
C ARG A 552 13.74 -5.79 -11.53
N PRO A 553 14.98 -5.43 -11.93
CA PRO A 553 15.83 -4.59 -11.08
C PRO A 553 15.56 -3.09 -11.23
N VAL A 554 14.99 -2.64 -12.35
CA VAL A 554 14.94 -1.20 -12.69
C VAL A 554 13.66 -0.54 -12.19
N ALA A 555 12.59 -1.30 -11.99
CA ALA A 555 11.35 -0.82 -11.37
C ALA A 555 11.38 -0.81 -9.82
N GLN A 556 12.52 -1.20 -9.21
CA GLN A 556 12.81 -0.85 -7.82
C GLN A 556 13.41 0.56 -7.81
N ASN A 557 12.55 1.58 -7.92
CA ASN A 557 12.97 2.94 -7.66
C ASN A 557 13.44 3.02 -6.20
N SER A 558 14.75 3.17 -6.02
CA SER A 558 15.38 3.55 -4.77
C SER A 558 14.84 4.93 -4.36
N VAL A 559 13.97 4.96 -3.37
CA VAL A 559 13.65 6.19 -2.63
C VAL A 559 14.82 6.48 -1.69
N THR A 560 15.97 6.82 -2.26
CA THR A 560 17.12 7.36 -1.53
C THR A 560 17.58 8.63 -2.26
N GLY A 561 16.66 9.58 -2.33
CA GLY A 561 16.98 10.97 -2.68
C GLY A 561 17.08 11.77 -1.39
N ASP A 562 18.15 11.55 -0.62
CA ASP A 562 18.68 12.46 0.40
C ASP A 562 20.09 11.94 0.72
N SER A 563 21.13 12.60 0.20
CA SER A 563 22.51 12.29 0.63
C SER A 563 22.70 12.83 2.06
N PRO A 564 23.16 12.02 3.03
CA PRO A 564 23.37 12.52 4.39
C PRO A 564 24.58 13.47 4.45
N PRO A 565 24.49 14.57 5.23
CA PRO A 565 25.66 15.31 5.66
C PRO A 565 26.60 14.42 6.51
N PRO A 566 27.89 14.79 6.67
CA PRO A 566 28.83 13.97 7.41
C PRO A 566 28.44 13.86 8.89
N ALA A 567 28.25 12.62 9.35
CA ALA A 567 28.36 12.14 10.74
C ALA A 567 27.90 13.09 11.85
N ALA A 568 26.60 13.09 12.17
CA ALA A 568 26.13 13.38 13.53
C ALA A 568 24.73 12.77 13.79
N ARG A 569 24.70 11.86 14.77
CA ARG A 569 23.54 11.33 15.51
C ARG A 569 22.69 10.26 14.81
N ALA A 570 22.69 9.09 15.43
CA ALA A 570 21.97 7.89 15.06
C ALA A 570 20.47 8.15 14.90
N SER A 571 19.96 7.98 13.68
CA SER A 571 18.55 7.74 13.40
C SER A 571 18.29 6.22 13.37
N ARG A 572 17.05 5.84 13.69
CA ARG A 572 16.58 4.48 13.95
C ARG A 572 16.80 3.48 12.81
N ASP A 573 16.97 3.92 11.55
CA ASP A 573 16.75 3.01 10.41
C ASP A 573 17.62 3.25 9.15
N GLU A 574 18.75 3.97 9.24
CA GLU A 574 19.67 4.15 8.08
C GLU A 574 21.14 3.85 8.39
N LEU A 575 21.42 2.67 8.97
CA LEU A 575 22.73 2.01 8.88
C LEU A 575 22.59 0.51 8.57
#